data_AF-A0A7J7NYN8-F1
#
_entry.id   AF-A0A7J7NYN8-F1
#
_cell.length_a   1.000
_cell.length_b   1.000
_cell.length_c   1.000
_cell.angle_alpha   90.00
_cell.angle_beta   90.00
_cell.angle_gamma   90.00
#
_symmetry.space_group_name_H-M   'P 1'
#
loop_
_entity.id
_entity.type
_entity.pdbx_description
1 polymer ?
#
loop_
_entity_poly.entity_id
_entity_poly.type
_entity_poly.pdbx_seq_one_letter_code
_entity_poly.pdbx_strand_id
1 'polypeptide(L)'
;MVTKAQLDKTSFDLFLKIGLDEKTAKNTVANTKVTTNLILVINEAGVIDGCSKTVGNLLYSVATKFPSNALVHRPVLLEYIVLSNIKTAAQLEAAFLFLGRIGPEKFEVNELEEACGVGVDVSAEEIEVAVVKVLEENKDLILEQRYRTNVWELVAKFRKIHPWGDPNVAKEIVDDKLCGLLGEKTAADLEKPVKKKKEKIVKVEDKVTVVQTASAASLNEEELNPFAIFPRPVENLKVHTEVFFSDRPVLRVCNTKEFLVKHLEATGGKVFSRFPPEPNGYLHIGHAKAMFVSFGLAKERDGCCYLRFDDTNPEAEKKEYIDHIEEIVQWMGWKPFKITYTSDYFQELYDLAVELIRRGHAYVDHQISRIV
;
A
#
# COMPACT_ATOMS: atom_id res chain seq x y z
N MET A 1 26.83 22.95 -34.07
CA MET A 1 25.72 21.98 -34.24
C MET A 1 25.65 21.12 -32.99
N VAL A 2 24.57 21.22 -32.22
CA VAL A 2 24.33 20.30 -31.09
C VAL A 2 24.06 18.92 -31.68
N THR A 3 24.77 17.90 -31.23
CA THR A 3 24.58 16.53 -31.72
C THR A 3 23.24 15.97 -31.22
N LYS A 4 22.64 15.05 -31.99
CA LYS A 4 21.38 14.38 -31.57
C LYS A 4 21.51 13.75 -30.17
N ALA A 5 22.65 13.15 -29.87
CA ALA A 5 22.93 12.57 -28.55
C ALA A 5 22.96 13.60 -27.41
N GLN A 6 23.40 14.84 -27.68
CA GLN A 6 23.37 15.93 -26.70
C GLN A 6 21.93 16.42 -26.46
N LEU A 7 21.13 16.58 -27.52
CA LEU A 7 19.71 16.93 -27.42
C LEU A 7 18.91 15.87 -26.64
N ASP A 8 19.11 14.60 -26.97
CA ASP A 8 18.45 13.47 -26.30
C ASP A 8 18.80 13.43 -24.80
N LYS A 9 20.06 13.72 -24.45
CA LYS A 9 20.49 13.82 -23.05
C LYS A 9 19.83 15.00 -22.32
N THR A 10 19.78 16.18 -22.96
CA THR A 10 19.13 17.35 -22.36
C THR A 10 17.64 17.13 -22.14
N SER A 11 16.94 16.50 -23.10
CA SER A 11 15.53 16.14 -22.95
C SER A 11 15.32 15.08 -21.86
N PHE A 12 16.20 14.09 -21.77
CA PHE A 12 16.16 13.09 -20.71
C PHE A 12 16.28 13.73 -19.32
N ASP A 13 17.27 14.60 -19.12
CA ASP A 13 17.50 15.29 -17.85
C ASP A 13 16.29 16.19 -17.48
N LEU A 14 15.68 16.86 -18.47
CA LEU A 14 14.47 17.66 -18.27
C LEU A 14 13.27 16.81 -17.83
N PHE A 15 13.09 15.62 -18.42
CA PHE A 15 12.00 14.71 -18.07
C PHE A 15 12.15 14.13 -16.67
N LEU A 16 13.38 13.87 -16.22
CA LEU A 16 13.65 13.50 -14.83
C LEU A 16 13.34 14.64 -13.85
N LYS A 17 13.64 15.90 -14.21
CA LYS A 17 13.35 17.08 -13.36
C LYS A 17 11.87 17.30 -13.09
N ILE A 18 10.99 16.95 -14.03
CA ILE A 18 9.54 16.99 -13.80
C ILE A 18 9.03 15.73 -13.07
N GLY A 19 9.91 14.80 -12.68
CA GLY A 19 9.57 13.65 -11.85
C GLY A 19 9.10 12.40 -12.60
N LEU A 20 9.35 12.31 -13.92
CA LEU A 20 9.15 11.05 -14.64
C LEU A 20 10.18 10.01 -14.21
N ASP A 21 9.77 8.75 -14.09
CA ASP A 21 10.70 7.66 -13.81
C ASP A 21 11.67 7.43 -14.98
N GLU A 22 12.85 6.89 -14.69
CA GLU A 22 13.89 6.70 -15.70
C GLU A 22 13.43 5.90 -16.92
N LYS A 23 12.58 4.88 -16.72
CA LYS A 23 12.12 4.02 -17.80
C LYS A 23 11.19 4.79 -18.72
N THR A 24 10.24 5.53 -18.16
CA THR A 24 9.33 6.39 -18.92
C THR A 24 10.11 7.48 -19.65
N ALA A 25 11.02 8.19 -18.97
CA ALA A 25 11.84 9.23 -19.59
C ALA A 25 12.68 8.71 -20.77
N LYS A 26 13.35 7.55 -20.63
CA LYS A 26 14.09 6.90 -21.73
C LYS A 26 13.19 6.58 -22.92
N ASN A 27 12.01 6.00 -22.66
CA ASN A 27 11.04 5.67 -23.70
C ASN A 27 10.47 6.91 -24.38
N THR A 28 10.27 8.00 -23.63
CA THR A 28 9.79 9.27 -24.17
C THR A 28 10.81 9.87 -25.12
N VAL A 29 12.09 9.96 -24.73
CA VAL A 29 13.18 10.48 -25.57
C VAL A 29 13.34 9.69 -26.87
N ALA A 30 13.13 8.37 -26.81
CA ALA A 30 13.14 7.52 -28.01
C ALA A 30 12.02 7.89 -29.01
N ASN A 31 10.92 8.49 -28.56
CA ASN A 31 9.81 8.93 -29.39
C ASN A 31 9.89 10.44 -29.66
N THR A 32 10.39 10.82 -30.84
CA THR A 32 10.61 12.22 -31.22
C THR A 32 9.32 13.06 -31.16
N LYS A 33 8.16 12.50 -31.52
CA LYS A 33 6.89 13.25 -31.49
C LYS A 33 6.45 13.56 -30.07
N VAL A 34 6.50 12.56 -29.19
CA VAL A 34 6.13 12.73 -27.77
C VAL A 34 7.14 13.63 -27.07
N THR A 35 8.43 13.49 -27.38
CA THR A 35 9.50 14.36 -26.86
C THR A 35 9.21 15.83 -27.15
N THR A 36 8.96 16.17 -28.41
CA THR A 36 8.67 17.56 -28.82
C THR A 36 7.41 18.09 -28.13
N ASN A 37 6.33 17.28 -28.10
CA ASN A 37 5.10 17.68 -27.44
C ASN A 37 5.26 17.90 -25.94
N LEU A 38 6.00 17.02 -25.26
CA LEU A 38 6.22 17.12 -23.82
C LEU A 38 7.07 18.34 -23.47
N ILE A 39 8.11 18.64 -24.26
CA ILE A 39 8.90 19.86 -24.08
C ILE A 39 8.02 21.12 -24.23
N LEU A 40 7.13 21.14 -25.22
CA LEU A 40 6.17 22.25 -25.38
C LEU A 40 5.25 22.39 -24.16
N VAL A 41 4.71 21.28 -23.67
CA VAL A 41 3.85 21.25 -22.47
C VAL A 41 4.60 21.74 -21.23
N ILE A 42 5.85 21.31 -21.03
CA ILE A 42 6.69 21.73 -19.90
C ILE A 42 6.96 23.24 -19.94
N ASN A 43 7.27 23.76 -21.14
CA ASN A 43 7.52 25.19 -21.33
C ASN A 43 6.24 26.02 -21.11
N GLU A 44 5.10 25.57 -21.63
CA GLU A 44 3.80 26.24 -21.43
C GLU A 44 3.36 26.21 -19.97
N ALA A 45 3.63 25.13 -19.25
CA ALA A 45 3.35 25.01 -17.82
C ALA A 45 4.33 25.81 -16.94
N GLY A 46 5.45 26.31 -17.49
CA GLY A 46 6.43 27.08 -16.74
C GLY A 46 7.24 26.27 -15.71
N VAL A 47 7.34 24.95 -15.88
CA VAL A 47 7.98 24.03 -14.89
C VAL A 47 9.34 23.49 -15.36
N ILE A 48 10.07 24.27 -16.15
CA ILE A 48 11.38 23.87 -16.72
C ILE A 48 12.41 23.58 -15.61
N ASP A 49 12.28 24.26 -14.47
CA ASP A 49 13.16 24.07 -13.30
C ASP A 49 12.77 22.87 -12.44
N GLY A 50 11.65 22.20 -12.75
CA GLY A 50 11.17 20.99 -12.08
C GLY A 50 9.78 21.16 -11.45
N CYS A 51 9.16 20.03 -11.13
CA CYS A 51 7.89 19.96 -10.42
C CYS A 51 7.73 18.62 -9.68
N SER A 52 6.63 18.45 -8.95
CA SER A 52 6.37 17.17 -8.27
C SER A 52 6.10 16.05 -9.27
N LYS A 53 6.42 14.81 -8.87
CA LYS A 53 6.14 13.60 -9.68
C LYS A 53 4.68 13.50 -10.12
N THR A 54 3.74 13.91 -9.26
CA THR A 54 2.30 13.92 -9.58
C THR A 54 2.02 14.89 -10.72
N VAL A 55 2.50 16.13 -10.62
CA VAL A 55 2.35 17.15 -11.68
C VAL A 55 3.00 16.65 -12.97
N GLY A 56 4.23 16.14 -12.92
CA GLY A 56 4.92 15.60 -14.10
C GLY A 56 4.17 14.48 -14.82
N ASN A 57 3.58 13.54 -14.09
CA ASN A 57 2.80 12.46 -14.67
C ASN A 57 1.51 12.96 -15.36
N LEU A 58 0.89 14.02 -14.81
CA LEU A 58 -0.27 14.67 -15.43
C LEU A 58 0.15 15.44 -16.68
N LEU A 59 1.25 16.19 -16.63
CA LEU A 59 1.83 16.88 -17.81
C LEU A 59 2.20 15.90 -18.93
N TYR A 60 2.77 14.74 -18.58
CA TYR A 60 3.03 13.67 -19.53
C TYR A 60 1.75 13.14 -20.19
N SER A 61 0.67 13.00 -19.40
CA SER A 61 -0.64 12.60 -19.92
C SER A 61 -1.22 13.66 -20.86
N VAL A 62 -1.06 14.95 -20.55
CA VAL A 62 -1.43 16.06 -21.45
C VAL A 62 -0.64 15.98 -22.76
N ALA A 63 0.68 15.78 -22.70
CA ALA A 63 1.52 15.72 -23.91
C ALA A 63 1.15 14.56 -24.86
N THR A 64 0.57 13.48 -24.32
CA THR A 64 0.27 12.25 -25.05
C THR A 64 -1.18 12.10 -25.47
N LYS A 65 -2.13 12.64 -24.69
CA LYS A 65 -3.58 12.37 -24.87
C LYS A 65 -4.44 13.62 -25.08
N PHE A 66 -3.88 14.83 -24.95
CA PHE A 66 -4.70 16.04 -25.02
C PHE A 66 -5.44 16.16 -26.37
N PRO A 67 -6.73 16.52 -26.37
CA PRO A 67 -7.56 16.59 -27.56
C PRO A 67 -7.04 17.63 -28.57
N SER A 68 -6.72 17.19 -29.79
CA SER A 68 -6.10 18.04 -30.82
C SER A 68 -7.00 19.17 -31.32
N ASN A 69 -8.33 19.03 -31.20
CA ASN A 69 -9.31 20.04 -31.57
C ASN A 69 -9.49 21.16 -30.52
N ALA A 70 -8.89 21.03 -29.34
CA ALA A 70 -9.05 21.96 -28.21
C ALA A 70 -7.72 22.57 -27.73
N LEU A 71 -6.69 22.57 -28.59
CA LEU A 71 -5.32 23.02 -28.24
C LEU A 71 -5.27 24.45 -27.68
N VAL A 72 -6.22 25.30 -28.06
CA VAL A 72 -6.34 26.68 -27.55
C VAL A 72 -6.55 26.74 -26.03
N HIS A 73 -7.08 25.68 -25.42
CA HIS A 73 -7.36 25.60 -23.99
C HIS A 73 -6.29 24.89 -23.17
N ARG A 74 -5.26 24.34 -23.83
CA ARG A 74 -4.18 23.62 -23.14
C ARG A 74 -3.51 24.48 -22.05
N PRO A 75 -3.16 25.77 -22.28
CA PRO A 75 -2.54 26.58 -21.24
C PRO A 75 -3.38 26.71 -19.96
N VAL A 76 -4.70 26.86 -20.10
CA VAL A 76 -5.63 26.93 -18.95
C VAL A 76 -5.59 25.62 -18.17
N LEU A 77 -5.64 24.47 -18.85
CA LEU A 77 -5.57 23.17 -18.19
C LEU A 77 -4.22 22.97 -17.45
N LEU A 78 -3.12 23.44 -18.04
CA LEU A 78 -1.79 23.34 -17.42
C LEU A 78 -1.70 24.15 -16.13
N GLU A 79 -2.30 25.34 -16.09
CA GLU A 79 -2.38 26.16 -14.87
C GLU A 79 -3.10 25.41 -13.74
N TYR A 80 -4.24 24.77 -14.03
CA TYR A 80 -4.98 23.94 -13.06
C TYR A 80 -4.17 22.75 -12.53
N ILE A 81 -3.32 22.15 -13.36
CA ILE A 81 -2.44 21.05 -12.94
C ILE A 81 -1.31 21.58 -12.05
N VAL A 82 -0.67 22.68 -12.42
CA VAL A 82 0.45 23.27 -11.66
C VAL A 82 -0.02 23.81 -10.31
N LEU A 83 -1.19 24.46 -10.26
CA LEU A 83 -1.82 24.92 -9.02
C LEU A 83 -2.44 23.79 -8.19
N SER A 84 -2.36 22.54 -8.64
CA SER A 84 -2.90 21.36 -7.96
C SER A 84 -4.42 21.40 -7.77
N ASN A 85 -5.16 22.07 -8.66
CA ASN A 85 -6.62 21.99 -8.72
C ASN A 85 -7.07 20.67 -9.37
N ILE A 86 -6.34 20.19 -10.38
CA ILE A 86 -6.49 18.86 -10.98
C ILE A 86 -5.34 17.99 -10.48
N LYS A 87 -5.67 17.04 -9.60
CA LYS A 87 -4.69 16.23 -8.85
C LYS A 87 -4.64 14.78 -9.33
N THR A 88 -5.73 14.28 -9.93
CA THR A 88 -5.85 12.87 -10.30
C THR A 88 -6.00 12.66 -11.80
N ALA A 89 -5.64 11.46 -12.26
CA ALA A 89 -5.84 11.08 -13.66
C ALA A 89 -7.32 11.07 -14.07
N ALA A 90 -8.24 10.80 -13.14
CA ALA A 90 -9.67 10.82 -13.41
C ALA A 90 -10.18 12.23 -13.71
N GLN A 91 -9.76 13.23 -12.90
CA GLN A 91 -10.08 14.63 -13.14
C GLN A 91 -9.49 15.11 -14.48
N LEU A 92 -8.26 14.69 -14.80
CA LEU A 92 -7.62 15.05 -16.06
C LEU A 92 -8.33 14.44 -17.29
N GLU A 93 -8.73 13.17 -17.23
CA GLU A 93 -9.49 12.53 -18.32
C GLU A 93 -10.87 13.18 -18.49
N ALA A 94 -11.53 13.60 -17.40
CA ALA A 94 -12.77 14.37 -17.48
C ALA A 94 -12.55 15.75 -18.14
N ALA A 95 -11.43 16.42 -17.83
CA ALA A 95 -11.04 17.66 -18.49
C ALA A 95 -10.83 17.47 -20.00
N PHE A 96 -10.19 16.36 -20.42
CA PHE A 96 -10.04 16.05 -21.84
C PHE A 96 -11.37 15.83 -22.54
N LEU A 97 -12.32 15.14 -21.90
CA LEU A 97 -13.66 14.93 -22.45
C LEU A 97 -14.43 16.25 -22.59
N PHE A 98 -14.39 17.10 -21.56
CA PHE A 98 -15.04 18.42 -21.59
C PHE A 98 -14.43 19.31 -22.68
N LEU A 99 -13.12 19.51 -22.66
CA LEU A 99 -12.42 20.36 -23.63
C LEU A 99 -12.54 19.81 -25.05
N GLY A 100 -12.46 18.49 -25.21
CA GLY A 100 -12.65 17.83 -26.51
C GLY A 100 -14.06 18.04 -27.08
N ARG A 101 -15.09 18.16 -26.23
CA ARG A 101 -16.47 18.45 -26.63
C ARG A 101 -16.65 19.92 -27.03
N ILE A 102 -16.05 20.85 -26.29
CA ILE A 102 -16.12 22.29 -26.56
C ILE A 102 -15.26 22.66 -27.80
N GLY A 103 -14.16 21.96 -28.03
CA GLY A 103 -13.26 22.24 -29.15
C GLY A 103 -12.54 23.59 -28.96
N PRO A 104 -12.61 24.52 -29.93
CA PRO A 104 -11.99 25.85 -29.83
C PRO A 104 -12.89 26.94 -29.24
N GLU A 105 -14.13 26.61 -28.87
CA GLU A 105 -15.11 27.57 -28.37
C GLU A 105 -14.78 28.04 -26.95
N LYS A 106 -15.22 29.25 -26.57
CA LYS A 106 -15.03 29.74 -25.20
C LYS A 106 -16.01 29.03 -24.26
N PHE A 107 -15.56 28.75 -23.04
CA PHE A 107 -16.37 28.19 -21.97
C PHE A 107 -16.21 29.03 -20.70
N GLU A 108 -17.16 28.92 -19.78
CA GLU A 108 -17.07 29.54 -18.46
C GLU A 108 -16.25 28.65 -17.51
N VAL A 109 -15.37 29.26 -16.72
CA VAL A 109 -14.42 28.53 -15.86
C VAL A 109 -15.13 27.55 -14.91
N ASN A 110 -16.29 27.97 -14.37
CA ASN A 110 -17.10 27.14 -13.47
C ASN A 110 -17.58 25.83 -14.14
N GLU A 111 -17.85 25.84 -15.45
CA GLU A 111 -18.27 24.63 -16.17
C GLU A 111 -17.15 23.59 -16.25
N LEU A 112 -15.90 24.05 -16.41
CA LEU A 112 -14.73 23.18 -16.39
C LEU A 112 -14.51 22.62 -14.98
N GLU A 113 -14.59 23.46 -13.95
CA GLU A 113 -14.41 23.05 -12.56
C GLU A 113 -15.42 21.99 -12.14
N GLU A 114 -16.70 22.20 -12.47
CA GLU A 114 -17.77 21.24 -12.21
C GLU A 114 -17.56 19.94 -12.99
N ALA A 115 -17.22 20.03 -14.28
CA ALA A 115 -16.99 18.85 -15.12
C ALA A 115 -15.80 18.00 -14.65
N CYS A 116 -14.78 18.63 -14.04
CA CYS A 116 -13.57 17.96 -13.59
C CYS A 116 -13.56 17.65 -12.09
N GLY A 117 -14.60 18.03 -11.34
CA GLY A 117 -14.63 17.86 -9.88
C GLY A 117 -13.51 18.63 -9.18
N VAL A 118 -13.17 19.83 -9.66
CA VAL A 118 -12.20 20.70 -8.98
C VAL A 118 -12.79 21.12 -7.63
N GLY A 119 -11.99 20.99 -6.57
CA GLY A 119 -12.44 21.29 -5.21
C GLY A 119 -13.30 20.20 -4.56
N VAL A 120 -13.63 19.12 -5.29
CA VAL A 120 -14.28 17.94 -4.71
C VAL A 120 -13.22 17.03 -4.11
N ASP A 121 -13.22 16.91 -2.79
CA ASP A 121 -12.38 15.97 -2.05
C ASP A 121 -13.31 14.92 -1.41
N VAL A 122 -13.24 13.68 -1.90
CA VAL A 122 -14.10 12.60 -1.40
C VAL A 122 -13.39 11.96 -0.22
N SER A 123 -13.93 12.17 0.98
CA SER A 123 -13.30 11.68 2.21
C SER A 123 -13.30 10.15 2.29
N ALA A 124 -12.44 9.57 3.12
CA ALA A 124 -12.39 8.11 3.32
C ALA A 124 -13.72 7.57 3.84
N GLU A 125 -14.42 8.33 4.68
CA GLU A 125 -15.74 7.99 5.21
C GLU A 125 -16.81 7.96 4.10
N GLU A 126 -16.79 8.95 3.19
CA GLU A 126 -17.70 8.97 2.04
C GLU A 126 -17.45 7.78 1.10
N ILE A 127 -16.18 7.45 0.87
CA ILE A 127 -15.78 6.26 0.10
C ILE A 127 -16.32 5.00 0.79
N GLU A 128 -16.15 4.88 2.11
CA GLU A 128 -16.62 3.71 2.86
C GLU A 128 -18.15 3.56 2.77
N VAL A 129 -18.91 4.63 2.97
CA VAL A 129 -20.38 4.61 2.86
C VAL A 129 -20.81 4.15 1.47
N ALA A 130 -20.18 4.68 0.41
CA ALA A 130 -20.51 4.31 -0.96
C ALA A 130 -20.12 2.86 -1.29
N VAL A 131 -18.96 2.41 -0.81
CA VAL A 131 -18.52 1.00 -0.96
C VAL A 131 -19.47 0.05 -0.23
N VAL A 132 -19.87 0.36 1.01
CA VAL A 132 -20.82 -0.45 1.77
C VAL A 132 -22.14 -0.58 1.01
N LYS A 133 -22.66 0.51 0.47
CA LYS A 133 -23.87 0.48 -0.38
C LYS A 133 -23.70 -0.43 -1.60
N VAL A 134 -22.56 -0.34 -2.30
CA VAL A 134 -22.26 -1.24 -3.44
C VAL A 134 -22.21 -2.70 -3.01
N LEU A 135 -21.64 -2.99 -1.83
CA LEU A 135 -21.59 -4.36 -1.31
C LEU A 135 -22.97 -4.89 -0.93
N GLU A 136 -23.83 -4.07 -0.34
CA GLU A 136 -25.21 -4.43 -0.02
C GLU A 136 -26.04 -4.73 -1.26
N GLU A 137 -25.94 -3.90 -2.30
CA GLU A 137 -26.61 -4.10 -3.60
C GLU A 137 -26.13 -5.37 -4.33
N ASN A 138 -24.94 -5.86 -4.00
CA ASN A 138 -24.33 -7.04 -4.64
C ASN A 138 -24.23 -8.24 -3.69
N LYS A 139 -24.87 -8.18 -2.53
CA LYS A 139 -24.70 -9.15 -1.44
C LYS A 139 -25.01 -10.58 -1.86
N ASP A 140 -26.10 -10.81 -2.58
CA ASP A 140 -26.50 -12.16 -3.01
C ASP A 140 -25.45 -12.79 -3.95
N LEU A 141 -24.93 -12.00 -4.89
CA LEU A 141 -23.87 -12.42 -5.81
C LEU A 141 -22.56 -12.70 -5.07
N ILE A 142 -22.22 -11.84 -4.10
CA ILE A 142 -21.03 -11.99 -3.26
C ILE A 142 -21.11 -13.27 -2.42
N LEU A 143 -22.27 -13.57 -1.84
CA LEU A 143 -22.46 -14.80 -1.05
C LEU A 143 -22.40 -16.06 -1.93
N GLU A 144 -22.91 -16.01 -3.16
CA GLU A 144 -22.83 -17.12 -4.11
C GLU A 144 -21.39 -17.35 -4.61
N GLN A 145 -20.68 -16.28 -4.98
CA GLN A 145 -19.34 -16.36 -5.57
C GLN A 145 -18.21 -16.36 -4.55
N ARG A 146 -18.49 -15.95 -3.31
CA ARG A 146 -17.51 -15.74 -2.24
C ARG A 146 -16.30 -14.94 -2.74
N TYR A 147 -15.09 -15.44 -2.50
CA TYR A 147 -13.83 -14.80 -2.90
C TYR A 147 -13.54 -14.88 -4.41
N ARG A 148 -14.41 -15.50 -5.21
CA ARG A 148 -14.34 -15.44 -6.68
C ARG A 148 -14.99 -14.17 -7.23
N THR A 149 -15.66 -13.39 -6.39
CA THR A 149 -16.24 -12.09 -6.79
C THR A 149 -15.14 -11.17 -7.31
N ASN A 150 -15.38 -10.54 -8.45
CA ASN A 150 -14.44 -9.59 -9.02
C ASN A 150 -14.45 -8.26 -8.26
N VAL A 151 -13.48 -8.06 -7.39
CA VAL A 151 -13.31 -6.83 -6.58
C VAL A 151 -13.30 -5.58 -7.45
N TRP A 152 -12.62 -5.61 -8.60
CA TRP A 152 -12.54 -4.44 -9.48
C TRP A 152 -13.87 -4.12 -10.17
N GLU A 153 -14.79 -5.08 -10.30
CA GLU A 153 -16.15 -4.81 -10.78
C GLU A 153 -16.96 -4.04 -9.73
N LEU A 154 -16.76 -4.36 -8.44
CA LEU A 154 -17.37 -3.61 -7.34
C LEU A 154 -16.79 -2.19 -7.25
N VAL A 155 -15.47 -2.05 -7.38
CA VAL A 155 -14.81 -0.73 -7.44
C VAL A 155 -15.30 0.07 -8.65
N ALA A 156 -15.54 -0.58 -9.80
CA ALA A 156 -16.12 0.09 -10.97
C ALA A 156 -17.55 0.60 -10.72
N LYS A 157 -18.36 -0.11 -9.92
CA LYS A 157 -19.68 0.37 -9.50
C LYS A 157 -19.55 1.56 -8.53
N PHE A 158 -18.63 1.48 -7.57
CA PHE A 158 -18.31 2.61 -6.68
C PHE A 158 -17.93 3.87 -7.48
N ARG A 159 -17.06 3.75 -8.49
CA ARG A 159 -16.63 4.88 -9.33
C ARG A 159 -17.77 5.53 -10.14
N LYS A 160 -18.92 4.85 -10.30
CA LYS A 160 -20.11 5.48 -10.90
C LYS A 160 -20.85 6.37 -9.89
N ILE A 161 -20.73 6.08 -8.60
CA ILE A 161 -21.34 6.85 -7.52
C ILE A 161 -20.43 8.02 -7.13
N HIS A 162 -19.14 7.75 -6.93
CA HIS A 162 -18.11 8.76 -6.65
C HIS A 162 -17.01 8.72 -7.72
N PRO A 163 -17.15 9.46 -8.83
CA PRO A 163 -16.17 9.49 -9.92
C PRO A 163 -14.78 9.97 -9.51
N TRP A 164 -14.72 10.83 -8.48
CA TRP A 164 -13.51 11.48 -7.99
C TRP A 164 -12.86 10.78 -6.79
N GLY A 165 -13.51 9.75 -6.22
CA GLY A 165 -12.97 9.02 -5.08
C GLY A 165 -11.80 8.11 -5.45
N ASP A 166 -10.86 7.92 -4.52
CA ASP A 166 -9.68 7.10 -4.76
C ASP A 166 -10.07 5.61 -4.95
N PRO A 167 -9.80 5.03 -6.14
CA PRO A 167 -10.17 3.65 -6.43
C PRO A 167 -9.36 2.63 -5.61
N ASN A 168 -8.15 2.97 -5.17
CA ASN A 168 -7.33 2.07 -4.35
C ASN A 168 -7.87 2.03 -2.92
N VAL A 169 -8.24 3.19 -2.35
CA VAL A 169 -8.91 3.25 -1.05
C VAL A 169 -10.22 2.47 -1.08
N ALA A 170 -11.03 2.66 -2.14
CA ALA A 170 -12.25 1.90 -2.32
C ALA A 170 -11.99 0.38 -2.43
N LYS A 171 -10.92 -0.02 -3.13
CA LYS A 171 -10.51 -1.42 -3.30
C LYS A 171 -10.08 -2.05 -1.97
N GLU A 172 -9.31 -1.32 -1.15
CA GLU A 172 -8.92 -1.74 0.19
C GLU A 172 -10.13 -1.95 1.10
N ILE A 173 -11.08 -1.01 1.08
CA ILE A 173 -12.33 -1.13 1.85
C ILE A 173 -13.17 -2.31 1.36
N VAL A 174 -13.26 -2.54 0.04
CA VAL A 174 -13.95 -3.72 -0.52
C VAL A 174 -13.29 -5.02 -0.02
N ASP A 175 -11.97 -5.13 -0.12
CA ASP A 175 -11.23 -6.32 0.34
C ASP A 175 -11.45 -6.59 1.83
N ASP A 176 -11.39 -5.54 2.66
CA ASP A 176 -11.64 -5.59 4.11
C ASP A 176 -13.06 -6.05 4.44
N LYS A 177 -14.08 -5.44 3.81
CA LYS A 177 -15.49 -5.76 4.07
C LYS A 177 -15.88 -7.13 3.52
N LEU A 178 -15.32 -7.56 2.38
CA LEU A 178 -15.49 -8.92 1.86
C LEU A 178 -14.94 -9.95 2.84
N CYS A 179 -13.77 -9.69 3.45
CA CYS A 179 -13.22 -10.57 4.46
C CYS A 179 -14.13 -10.68 5.69
N GLY A 180 -14.70 -9.55 6.15
CA GLY A 180 -15.68 -9.55 7.23
C GLY A 180 -16.98 -10.30 6.90
N LEU A 181 -17.46 -10.20 5.66
CA LEU A 181 -18.71 -10.83 5.22
C LEU A 181 -18.57 -12.33 4.94
N LEU A 182 -17.43 -12.77 4.41
CA LEU A 182 -17.23 -14.13 3.91
C LEU A 182 -16.48 -15.05 4.87
N GLY A 183 -15.77 -14.51 5.87
CA GLY A 183 -14.89 -15.27 6.76
C GLY A 183 -13.64 -15.80 6.03
N GLU A 184 -12.91 -16.74 6.62
CA GLU A 184 -11.63 -17.22 6.04
C GLU A 184 -11.79 -17.84 4.64
N LYS A 185 -10.72 -17.74 3.84
CA LYS A 185 -10.64 -18.40 2.53
C LYS A 185 -10.53 -19.91 2.72
N THR A 186 -11.45 -20.64 2.10
CA THR A 186 -11.50 -22.11 2.13
C THR A 186 -10.88 -22.70 0.86
N ALA A 187 -10.57 -24.00 0.88
CA ALA A 187 -10.09 -24.71 -0.32
C ALA A 187 -11.05 -24.58 -1.52
N ALA A 188 -12.37 -24.46 -1.26
CA ALA A 188 -13.38 -24.25 -2.29
C ALA A 188 -13.24 -22.88 -3.00
N ASP A 189 -12.69 -21.87 -2.32
CA ASP A 189 -12.45 -20.54 -2.90
C ASP A 189 -11.25 -20.53 -3.88
N LEU A 190 -10.34 -21.50 -3.75
CA LEU A 190 -9.16 -21.69 -4.60
C LEU A 190 -9.46 -22.51 -5.86
N GLU A 191 -10.59 -23.21 -5.90
CA GLU A 191 -11.03 -23.94 -7.08
C GLU A 191 -11.47 -22.96 -8.18
N LYS A 192 -10.97 -23.16 -9.39
CA LYS A 192 -11.39 -22.38 -10.56
C LYS A 192 -12.89 -22.66 -10.84
N PRO A 193 -13.71 -21.63 -11.10
CA PRO A 193 -15.14 -21.83 -11.32
C PRO A 193 -15.39 -22.74 -12.53
N VAL A 194 -16.26 -23.75 -12.35
CA VAL A 194 -16.76 -24.61 -13.43
C VAL A 194 -17.69 -23.75 -14.30
N LYS A 195 -17.24 -23.43 -15.52
CA LYS A 195 -17.99 -22.63 -16.49
C LYS A 195 -19.32 -23.31 -16.84
N LYS A 196 -20.46 -22.72 -16.45
CA LYS A 196 -21.74 -22.98 -17.11
C LYS A 196 -21.66 -22.47 -18.56
N LYS A 197 -21.91 -23.36 -19.52
CA LYS A 197 -21.91 -23.10 -20.97
C LYS A 197 -22.97 -22.06 -21.35
N LYS A 198 -22.54 -20.98 -22.02
CA LYS A 198 -23.21 -20.37 -23.18
C LYS A 198 -22.14 -20.05 -24.25
N GLU A 199 -22.58 -20.05 -25.49
CA GLU A 199 -21.87 -20.50 -26.70
C GLU A 199 -20.66 -19.67 -27.16
N LYS A 200 -19.79 -20.35 -27.91
CA LYS A 200 -18.53 -19.86 -28.51
C LYS A 200 -18.79 -18.98 -29.74
N ILE A 201 -17.98 -17.92 -29.90
CA ILE A 201 -17.24 -17.66 -31.14
C ILE A 201 -15.75 -17.43 -30.79
N VAL A 202 -14.89 -18.03 -31.62
CA VAL A 202 -13.45 -18.37 -31.49
C VAL A 202 -12.57 -17.16 -31.90
N LYS A 203 -11.57 -16.69 -31.13
CA LYS A 203 -10.17 -17.14 -30.89
C LYS A 203 -9.19 -16.88 -32.06
N VAL A 204 -8.12 -16.08 -31.82
CA VAL A 204 -6.71 -16.26 -32.27
C VAL A 204 -5.86 -15.40 -31.30
N GLU A 205 -5.26 -15.95 -30.23
CA GLU A 205 -3.85 -16.42 -30.09
C GLU A 205 -2.81 -15.45 -30.69
N ASP A 206 -1.92 -14.86 -29.90
CA ASP A 206 -0.62 -15.50 -29.67
C ASP A 206 0.10 -15.12 -28.37
N LYS A 207 1.06 -15.99 -28.02
CA LYS A 207 1.99 -16.03 -26.87
C LYS A 207 2.73 -14.68 -26.63
N VAL A 208 3.35 -14.42 -25.47
CA VAL A 208 4.74 -14.83 -25.14
C VAL A 208 5.15 -14.25 -23.75
N THR A 209 5.90 -15.05 -22.98
CA THR A 209 6.83 -14.78 -21.84
C THR A 209 6.48 -13.80 -20.72
N VAL A 210 6.51 -14.35 -19.50
CA VAL A 210 6.75 -13.62 -18.26
C VAL A 210 8.26 -13.42 -18.09
N VAL A 211 8.69 -12.16 -18.04
CA VAL A 211 10.01 -11.74 -17.55
C VAL A 211 9.82 -10.93 -16.28
N GLN A 212 10.52 -11.36 -15.23
CA GLN A 212 10.76 -10.66 -13.97
C GLN A 212 11.41 -9.29 -14.23
N THR A 213 11.07 -8.29 -13.41
CA THR A 213 11.98 -7.23 -12.87
C THR A 213 11.10 -6.21 -12.15
N ALA A 214 11.19 -6.05 -10.82
CA ALA A 214 12.21 -5.28 -10.11
C ALA A 214 12.13 -3.75 -10.33
N SER A 215 11.78 -3.07 -9.23
CA SER A 215 12.09 -1.70 -8.78
C SER A 215 11.66 -0.50 -9.63
N ALA A 216 11.21 0.57 -8.97
CA ALA A 216 12.10 1.69 -8.65
C ALA A 216 11.35 2.81 -7.88
N ALA A 217 11.96 3.20 -6.77
CA ALA A 217 11.73 4.48 -6.11
C ALA A 217 12.37 5.62 -6.93
N SER A 218 11.83 6.83 -6.78
CA SER A 218 12.62 7.99 -6.35
C SER A 218 11.74 9.24 -6.24
N LEU A 219 11.57 9.71 -5.00
CA LEU A 219 11.53 11.12 -4.64
C LEU A 219 12.82 11.36 -3.84
N ASN A 220 13.51 12.48 -4.08
CA ASN A 220 14.67 12.88 -3.28
C ASN A 220 14.19 13.50 -1.97
N GLU A 221 13.91 12.63 -1.00
CA GLU A 221 14.25 12.83 0.40
C GLU A 221 15.26 11.74 0.71
N GLU A 222 16.54 12.08 0.90
CA GLU A 222 17.41 11.29 1.76
C GLU A 222 16.98 11.47 3.23
N GLU A 223 15.68 11.34 3.51
CA GLU A 223 15.23 10.81 4.79
C GLU A 223 15.43 9.31 4.69
N LEU A 224 16.43 8.78 5.41
CA LEU A 224 16.65 7.34 5.53
C LEU A 224 15.31 6.63 5.72
N ASN A 225 14.88 5.79 4.77
CA ASN A 225 13.78 4.85 5.05
C ASN A 225 14.19 4.07 6.31
N PRO A 226 13.58 4.35 7.47
CA PRO A 226 14.09 3.85 8.75
C PRO A 226 13.90 2.33 8.85
N PHE A 227 13.12 1.74 7.95
CA PHE A 227 12.84 0.33 7.87
C PHE A 227 13.79 -0.43 6.94
N ALA A 228 14.65 0.25 6.17
CA ALA A 228 15.59 -0.38 5.25
C ALA A 228 16.63 -1.26 5.97
N ILE A 229 16.92 -0.96 7.24
CA ILE A 229 17.87 -1.72 8.08
C ILE A 229 17.37 -3.13 8.42
N PHE A 230 16.07 -3.39 8.34
CA PHE A 230 15.52 -4.69 8.73
C PHE A 230 15.71 -5.73 7.61
N PRO A 231 16.12 -6.96 7.92
CA PRO A 231 16.24 -8.03 6.92
C PRO A 231 14.88 -8.41 6.33
N ARG A 232 14.85 -8.96 5.10
CA ARG A 232 13.62 -9.58 4.56
C ARG A 232 13.42 -10.98 5.16
N PRO A 233 12.18 -11.52 5.21
CA PRO A 233 11.94 -12.86 5.76
C PRO A 233 12.78 -13.98 5.12
N VAL A 234 13.01 -13.90 3.80
CA VAL A 234 13.89 -14.84 3.08
C VAL A 234 15.37 -14.72 3.45
N GLU A 235 15.75 -13.63 4.10
CA GLU A 235 17.11 -13.34 4.56
C GLU A 235 17.33 -13.68 6.03
N ASN A 236 16.34 -14.25 6.72
CA ASN A 236 16.45 -14.62 8.13
C ASN A 236 17.61 -15.59 8.41
N LEU A 237 18.09 -16.35 7.42
CA LEU A 237 19.31 -17.16 7.50
C LEU A 237 20.59 -16.35 7.75
N LYS A 238 20.61 -15.08 7.34
CA LYS A 238 21.74 -14.14 7.50
C LYS A 238 21.70 -13.42 8.85
N VAL A 239 20.59 -13.55 9.57
CA VAL A 239 20.41 -12.93 10.88
C VAL A 239 21.00 -13.85 11.92
N HIS A 240 21.98 -13.34 12.67
CA HIS A 240 22.60 -14.05 13.77
C HIS A 240 22.41 -13.22 15.03
N THR A 241 21.82 -13.83 16.06
CA THR A 241 21.80 -13.23 17.38
C THR A 241 23.04 -13.70 18.12
N GLU A 242 23.90 -12.76 18.49
CA GLU A 242 25.03 -13.01 19.36
C GLU A 242 24.63 -12.68 20.80
N VAL A 243 24.66 -13.68 21.68
CA VAL A 243 24.43 -13.48 23.11
C VAL A 243 25.78 -13.54 23.81
N PHE A 244 26.14 -12.43 24.45
CA PHE A 244 27.36 -12.30 25.24
C PHE A 244 27.08 -12.71 26.68
N PHE A 245 27.69 -13.80 27.12
CA PHE A 245 27.67 -14.21 28.52
C PHE A 245 28.93 -13.66 29.22
N SER A 246 28.78 -13.23 30.47
CA SER A 246 29.91 -12.70 31.27
C SER A 246 30.99 -13.75 31.55
N ASP A 247 30.64 -15.03 31.46
CA ASP A 247 31.46 -16.17 31.86
C ASP A 247 31.63 -17.25 30.76
N ARG A 248 31.09 -17.08 29.54
CA ARG A 248 31.05 -18.14 28.50
C ARG A 248 31.27 -17.63 27.08
N PRO A 249 31.58 -18.51 26.10
CA PRO A 249 31.71 -18.15 24.69
C PRO A 249 30.41 -17.55 24.13
N VAL A 250 30.55 -16.69 23.12
CA VAL A 250 29.42 -16.08 22.40
C VAL A 250 28.49 -17.17 21.85
N LEU A 251 27.24 -17.17 22.30
CA LEU A 251 26.22 -18.05 21.73
C LEU A 251 25.68 -17.38 20.47
N ARG A 252 25.92 -18.02 19.32
CA ARG A 252 25.32 -17.63 18.04
C ARG A 252 24.07 -18.46 17.79
N VAL A 253 22.90 -17.88 18.06
CA VAL A 253 21.63 -18.54 17.81
C VAL A 253 21.20 -18.24 16.37
N CYS A 254 20.94 -19.31 15.61
CA CYS A 254 20.31 -19.23 14.30
C CYS A 254 19.26 -20.33 14.16
N ASN A 255 18.17 -20.02 13.48
CA ASN A 255 17.17 -21.03 13.13
C ASN A 255 17.76 -21.99 12.09
N THR A 256 17.46 -23.28 12.23
CA THR A 256 17.87 -24.26 11.21
C THR A 256 17.13 -24.01 9.89
N LYS A 257 17.67 -24.52 8.79
CA LYS A 257 17.06 -24.37 7.46
C LYS A 257 15.65 -24.96 7.44
N GLU A 258 15.44 -26.09 8.12
CA GLU A 258 14.17 -26.80 8.19
C GLU A 258 13.09 -25.95 8.87
N PHE A 259 13.42 -25.27 9.97
CA PHE A 259 12.48 -24.35 10.65
C PHE A 259 12.16 -23.12 9.79
N LEU A 260 13.13 -22.61 9.05
CA LEU A 260 12.91 -21.44 8.18
C LEU A 260 12.05 -21.77 6.97
N VAL A 261 12.16 -22.98 6.40
CA VAL A 261 11.23 -23.44 5.35
C VAL A 261 9.80 -23.48 5.90
N LYS A 262 9.58 -24.11 7.05
CA LYS A 262 8.26 -24.13 7.71
C LYS A 262 7.74 -22.73 8.02
N HIS A 263 8.61 -21.83 8.46
CA HIS A 263 8.25 -20.43 8.71
C HIS A 263 7.83 -19.70 7.44
N LEU A 264 8.55 -19.87 6.33
CA LEU A 264 8.21 -19.24 5.05
C LEU A 264 6.90 -19.80 4.48
N GLU A 265 6.65 -21.10 4.63
CA GLU A 265 5.38 -21.72 4.28
C GLU A 265 4.21 -21.15 5.09
N ALA A 266 4.37 -21.01 6.41
CA ALA A 266 3.34 -20.48 7.30
C ALA A 266 3.05 -18.98 7.07
N THR A 267 4.07 -18.20 6.73
CA THR A 267 3.97 -16.73 6.59
C THR A 267 3.76 -16.27 5.16
N GLY A 268 3.92 -17.15 4.17
CA GLY A 268 3.95 -16.77 2.75
C GLY A 268 5.08 -15.78 2.41
N GLY A 269 6.12 -15.71 3.23
CA GLY A 269 7.22 -14.75 3.06
C GLY A 269 6.89 -13.30 3.40
N LYS A 270 5.74 -13.04 4.03
CA LYS A 270 5.36 -11.70 4.51
C LYS A 270 6.06 -11.34 5.82
N VAL A 271 6.16 -10.04 6.10
CA VAL A 271 6.66 -9.55 7.38
C VAL A 271 5.57 -9.65 8.43
N PHE A 272 5.90 -10.25 9.58
CA PHE A 272 5.04 -10.26 10.76
C PHE A 272 5.73 -9.53 11.91
N SER A 273 5.08 -8.52 12.46
CA SER A 273 5.51 -7.78 13.64
C SER A 273 4.45 -7.86 14.74
N ARG A 274 4.76 -7.32 15.93
CA ARG A 274 3.77 -7.19 17.01
C ARG A 274 4.01 -5.90 17.80
N PHE A 275 2.93 -5.26 18.23
CA PHE A 275 2.94 -4.28 19.31
C PHE A 275 2.40 -4.94 20.58
N PRO A 276 3.22 -5.16 21.62
CA PRO A 276 2.82 -5.91 22.80
C PRO A 276 2.70 -5.05 24.07
N PRO A 277 1.63 -4.26 24.24
CA PRO A 277 1.45 -3.44 25.44
C PRO A 277 0.94 -4.30 26.61
N GLU A 278 1.38 -3.95 27.82
CA GLU A 278 0.78 -4.45 29.05
C GLU A 278 -0.55 -3.70 29.32
N PRO A 279 -1.66 -4.38 29.58
CA PRO A 279 -2.97 -3.76 29.82
C PRO A 279 -3.15 -3.29 31.27
N ASN A 280 -2.13 -2.64 31.84
CA ASN A 280 -2.09 -2.18 33.25
C ASN A 280 -1.85 -0.67 33.40
N GLY A 281 -1.78 0.07 32.30
CA GLY A 281 -1.56 1.51 32.31
C GLY A 281 -1.86 2.19 30.98
N TYR A 282 -1.87 3.53 31.01
CA TYR A 282 -2.11 4.35 29.83
C TYR A 282 -0.87 4.47 28.94
N LEU A 283 -1.07 4.43 27.62
CA LEU A 283 0.00 4.66 26.66
C LEU A 283 0.50 6.11 26.73
N HIS A 284 1.79 6.30 27.01
CA HIS A 284 2.48 7.58 26.83
C HIS A 284 3.19 7.68 25.46
N ILE A 285 3.75 8.87 25.14
CA ILE A 285 4.39 9.17 23.85
C ILE A 285 5.50 8.19 23.40
N GLY A 286 6.14 7.51 24.34
CA GLY A 286 7.14 6.47 24.02
C GLY A 286 6.53 5.31 23.24
N HIS A 287 5.27 4.98 23.51
CA HIS A 287 4.53 3.96 22.76
C HIS A 287 4.23 4.38 21.33
N ALA A 288 4.16 5.69 21.02
CA ALA A 288 4.01 6.14 19.64
C ALA A 288 5.18 5.68 18.77
N LYS A 289 6.42 5.72 19.30
CA LYS A 289 7.60 5.18 18.61
C LYS A 289 7.51 3.66 18.44
N ALA A 290 7.08 2.93 19.47
CA ALA A 290 6.94 1.48 19.41
C ALA A 290 5.89 1.05 18.37
N MET A 291 4.76 1.77 18.30
CA MET A 291 3.72 1.57 17.28
C MET A 291 4.24 1.91 15.89
N PHE A 292 4.92 3.05 15.71
CA PHE A 292 5.52 3.42 14.43
C PHE A 292 6.49 2.36 13.92
N VAL A 293 7.34 1.81 14.78
CA VAL A 293 8.26 0.74 14.37
C VAL A 293 7.50 -0.54 14.02
N SER A 294 6.57 -0.97 14.87
CA SER A 294 5.91 -2.27 14.73
C SER A 294 4.91 -2.27 13.58
N PHE A 295 3.95 -1.34 13.59
CA PHE A 295 2.93 -1.22 12.55
C PHE A 295 3.51 -0.60 11.27
N GLY A 296 4.41 0.38 11.37
CA GLY A 296 5.03 1.00 10.21
C GLY A 296 5.89 0.03 9.40
N LEU A 297 6.67 -0.84 10.05
CA LEU A 297 7.43 -1.87 9.35
C LEU A 297 6.53 -2.86 8.61
N ALA A 298 5.41 -3.26 9.23
CA ALA A 298 4.42 -4.13 8.59
C ALA A 298 3.76 -3.42 7.39
N LYS A 299 3.31 -2.17 7.57
CA LYS A 299 2.68 -1.37 6.52
C LYS A 299 3.61 -1.14 5.32
N GLU A 300 4.86 -0.77 5.58
CA GLU A 300 5.89 -0.54 4.55
C GLU A 300 6.18 -1.80 3.70
N ARG A 301 5.96 -2.99 4.26
CA ARG A 301 6.35 -4.27 3.63
C ARG A 301 5.18 -5.18 3.29
N ASP A 302 3.97 -4.64 3.19
CA ASP A 302 2.73 -5.41 2.94
C ASP A 302 2.59 -6.62 3.90
N GLY A 303 3.01 -6.39 5.14
CA GLY A 303 3.05 -7.34 6.23
C GLY A 303 1.85 -7.23 7.16
N CYS A 304 1.94 -7.93 8.29
CA CYS A 304 0.90 -8.01 9.30
C CYS A 304 1.49 -7.65 10.67
N CYS A 305 0.82 -6.76 11.41
CA CYS A 305 1.20 -6.43 12.78
C CYS A 305 0.12 -6.94 13.74
N TYR A 306 0.50 -7.79 14.69
CA TYR A 306 -0.38 -8.18 15.79
C TYR A 306 -0.45 -7.08 16.85
N LEU A 307 -1.64 -6.80 17.37
CA LEU A 307 -1.78 -6.17 18.69
C LEU A 307 -1.86 -7.31 19.69
N ARG A 308 -0.81 -7.53 20.47
CA ARG A 308 -0.74 -8.68 21.40
C ARG A 308 -0.64 -8.21 22.83
N PHE A 309 -1.74 -8.21 23.56
CA PHE A 309 -1.74 -7.82 24.96
C PHE A 309 -0.82 -8.74 25.77
N ASP A 310 0.05 -8.14 26.57
CA ASP A 310 0.88 -8.85 27.55
C ASP A 310 0.11 -8.97 28.87
N ASP A 311 -0.83 -9.90 28.91
CA ASP A 311 -1.74 -10.19 30.03
C ASP A 311 -1.19 -11.29 30.95
N THR A 312 0.13 -11.32 31.13
CA THR A 312 0.80 -12.30 31.99
C THR A 312 0.54 -12.09 33.48
N ASN A 313 0.04 -10.91 33.89
CA ASN A 313 -0.32 -10.58 35.26
C ASN A 313 -1.85 -10.38 35.43
N PRO A 314 -2.58 -11.37 35.96
CA PRO A 314 -4.04 -11.32 36.09
C PRO A 314 -4.57 -10.20 37.00
N GLU A 315 -3.77 -9.74 37.98
CA GLU A 315 -4.21 -8.73 38.95
C GLU A 315 -4.06 -7.29 38.43
N ALA A 316 -3.21 -7.10 37.43
CA ALA A 316 -2.90 -5.78 36.87
C ALA A 316 -3.75 -5.43 35.64
N GLU A 317 -4.41 -6.42 35.05
CA GLU A 317 -5.25 -6.24 33.87
C GLU A 317 -6.55 -5.52 34.21
N LYS A 318 -6.85 -4.45 33.48
CA LYS A 318 -8.16 -3.82 33.53
C LYS A 318 -8.68 -3.54 32.14
N LYS A 319 -9.98 -3.78 31.97
CA LYS A 319 -10.69 -3.48 30.73
C LYS A 319 -10.52 -2.01 30.29
N GLU A 320 -10.48 -1.07 31.23
CA GLU A 320 -10.26 0.35 30.91
C GLU A 320 -8.97 0.60 30.11
N TYR A 321 -7.90 -0.13 30.42
CA TYR A 321 -6.61 0.04 29.73
C TYR A 321 -6.62 -0.65 28.37
N ILE A 322 -7.27 -1.81 28.25
CA ILE A 322 -7.46 -2.51 26.97
C ILE A 322 -8.22 -1.60 26.00
N ASP A 323 -9.38 -1.11 26.41
CA ASP A 323 -10.25 -0.26 25.59
C ASP A 323 -9.48 1.01 25.16
N HIS A 324 -8.76 1.66 26.08
CA HIS A 324 -7.94 2.83 25.77
C HIS A 324 -6.77 2.52 24.83
N ILE A 325 -6.09 1.39 25.00
CA ILE A 325 -4.98 0.98 24.12
C ILE A 325 -5.52 0.79 22.69
N GLU A 326 -6.65 0.12 22.52
CA GLU A 326 -7.27 -0.07 21.21
C GLU A 326 -7.69 1.27 20.59
N GLU A 327 -8.28 2.16 21.37
CA GLU A 327 -8.64 3.52 20.95
C GLU A 327 -7.41 4.28 20.44
N ILE A 328 -6.31 4.29 21.19
CA ILE A 328 -5.09 5.00 20.78
C ILE A 328 -4.45 4.37 19.54
N VAL A 329 -4.44 3.05 19.42
CA VAL A 329 -3.94 2.37 18.22
C VAL A 329 -4.74 2.81 17.00
N GLN A 330 -6.07 2.87 17.10
CA GLN A 330 -6.95 3.35 16.04
C GLN A 330 -6.78 4.84 15.77
N TRP A 331 -6.69 5.67 16.82
CA TRP A 331 -6.49 7.12 16.74
C TRP A 331 -5.19 7.48 16.00
N MET A 332 -4.13 6.69 16.20
CA MET A 332 -2.85 6.82 15.50
C MET A 332 -2.90 6.30 14.04
N GLY A 333 -4.05 5.84 13.56
CA GLY A 333 -4.24 5.36 12.19
C GLY A 333 -3.71 3.94 11.94
N TRP A 334 -3.47 3.15 12.99
CA TRP A 334 -3.01 1.78 12.86
C TRP A 334 -4.18 0.80 12.93
N LYS A 335 -4.12 -0.24 12.11
CA LYS A 335 -5.07 -1.36 12.11
C LYS A 335 -4.34 -2.67 12.41
N PRO A 336 -4.61 -3.32 13.56
CA PRO A 336 -4.06 -4.64 13.83
C PRO A 336 -4.53 -5.68 12.82
N PHE A 337 -3.62 -6.56 12.40
CA PHE A 337 -3.96 -7.75 11.63
C PHE A 337 -4.83 -8.71 12.44
N LYS A 338 -4.47 -8.89 13.71
CA LYS A 338 -5.21 -9.69 14.69
C LYS A 338 -4.89 -9.18 16.09
N ILE A 339 -5.90 -9.17 16.95
CA ILE A 339 -5.75 -8.95 18.39
C ILE A 339 -5.59 -10.33 19.05
N THR A 340 -4.57 -10.47 19.89
CA THR A 340 -4.24 -11.71 20.59
C THR A 340 -3.81 -11.41 22.01
N TYR A 341 -3.84 -12.42 22.87
CA TYR A 341 -3.42 -12.32 24.25
C TYR A 341 -2.25 -13.28 24.49
N THR A 342 -1.40 -12.98 25.46
CA THR A 342 -0.33 -13.90 25.84
C THR A 342 -0.92 -15.13 26.55
N SER A 343 -2.04 -14.95 27.26
CA SER A 343 -2.80 -16.05 27.86
C SER A 343 -3.34 -17.08 26.86
N ASP A 344 -3.60 -16.70 25.60
CA ASP A 344 -3.97 -17.63 24.52
C ASP A 344 -2.93 -18.75 24.35
N TYR A 345 -1.67 -18.51 24.76
CA TYR A 345 -0.53 -19.40 24.56
C TYR A 345 -0.01 -20.02 25.87
N PHE A 346 -0.67 -19.84 27.02
CA PHE A 346 -0.15 -20.32 28.31
C PHE A 346 0.13 -21.83 28.35
N GLN A 347 -0.71 -22.65 27.72
CA GLN A 347 -0.48 -24.09 27.67
C GLN A 347 0.80 -24.43 26.86
N GLU A 348 0.97 -23.80 25.69
CA GLU A 348 2.17 -23.99 24.87
C GLU A 348 3.44 -23.51 25.60
N LEU A 349 3.35 -22.36 26.28
CA LEU A 349 4.44 -21.81 27.09
C LEU A 349 4.81 -22.73 28.27
N TYR A 350 3.82 -23.33 28.93
CA TYR A 350 4.03 -24.32 29.99
C TYR A 350 4.73 -25.57 29.44
N ASP A 351 4.27 -26.11 28.32
CA ASP A 351 4.86 -27.30 27.71
C ASP A 351 6.32 -27.06 27.28
N LEU A 352 6.61 -25.86 26.75
CA LEU A 352 7.97 -25.42 26.45
C LEU A 352 8.83 -25.28 27.72
N ALA A 353 8.28 -24.76 28.82
CA ALA A 353 9.00 -24.67 30.09
C ALA A 353 9.34 -26.05 30.66
N VAL A 354 8.42 -27.01 30.58
CA VAL A 354 8.68 -28.41 30.96
C VAL A 354 9.77 -29.02 30.07
N GLU A 355 9.76 -28.72 28.78
CA GLU A 355 10.80 -29.17 27.85
C GLU A 355 12.18 -28.58 28.18
N LEU A 356 12.25 -27.30 28.60
CA LEU A 356 13.49 -26.71 29.09
C LEU A 356 14.05 -27.45 30.31
N ILE A 357 13.19 -27.88 31.24
CA ILE A 357 13.60 -28.68 32.40
C ILE A 357 14.14 -30.05 31.94
N ARG A 358 13.43 -30.73 31.04
CA ARG A 358 13.86 -32.04 30.49
C ARG A 358 15.21 -31.96 29.79
N ARG A 359 15.51 -30.84 29.14
CA ARG A 359 16.81 -30.56 28.48
C ARG A 359 17.90 -30.07 29.42
N GLY A 360 17.61 -29.90 30.71
CA GLY A 360 18.56 -29.39 31.70
C GLY A 360 18.89 -27.90 31.55
N HIS A 361 18.00 -27.13 30.90
CA HIS A 361 18.14 -25.68 30.70
C HIS A 361 17.29 -24.83 31.65
N ALA A 362 16.47 -25.46 32.49
CA ALA A 362 15.69 -24.82 33.55
C ALA A 362 15.64 -25.71 34.80
N TYR A 363 15.44 -25.10 35.96
CA TYR A 363 15.25 -25.77 37.25
C TYR A 363 14.27 -24.98 38.12
N VAL A 364 13.74 -25.60 39.18
CA VAL A 364 12.89 -24.93 40.16
C VAL A 364 13.79 -24.30 41.23
N ASP A 365 13.72 -22.98 41.37
CA ASP A 365 14.43 -22.25 42.41
C ASP A 365 13.57 -22.04 43.66
N HIS A 366 14.21 -22.00 44.82
CA HIS A 366 13.60 -21.77 46.13
C HIS A 366 14.13 -20.50 46.80
N GLN A 367 14.92 -19.69 46.11
CA GLN A 367 15.35 -18.39 46.61
C GLN A 367 14.17 -17.42 46.73
N ILE A 368 14.17 -16.64 47.80
CA ILE A 368 13.26 -15.50 47.99
C ILE A 368 13.95 -14.22 47.51
N SER A 369 13.21 -13.30 46.88
CA SER A 369 13.80 -12.04 46.42
C SER A 369 14.35 -11.26 47.61
N ARG A 370 15.65 -10.94 47.61
CA ARG A 370 16.18 -9.95 48.55
C ARG A 370 15.69 -8.57 48.10
N ILE A 371 14.84 -7.94 48.91
CA ILE A 371 14.61 -6.51 48.82
C ILE A 371 15.95 -5.87 49.20
N VAL A 372 16.67 -5.32 48.21
CA VAL A 372 17.88 -4.51 48.42
C VAL A 372 17.52 -3.05 48.26
#